data_AF-A0A1G5CIH3-F1
#
_entry.id   AF-A0A1G5CIH3-F1
#
_cell.length_a   1.000
_cell.length_b   1.000
_cell.length_c   1.000
_cell.angle_alpha   90.00
_cell.angle_beta   90.00
_cell.angle_gamma   90.00
#
_symmetry.space_group_name_H-M   'P 1'
#
loop_
_entity.id
_entity.type
_entity.pdbx_description
1 polymer ?
#
loop_
_entity_poly.entity_id
_entity_poly.type
_entity_poly.pdbx_seq_one_letter_code
_entity_poly.pdbx_strand_id
1 'polypeptide(L)'
;MKKRETIVAIMLCIAMLFTACGTDDKKDSVDAISEEQAYNAVINYNKAIGSGIDDEINTEGYTEYWDVSTNEDGKIVVLYRSYTAAQIRYYVDPVSGDAYVTELVPGIIDEEQETGETFNVRDYLDGDNS
;
A
#
# COMPACT_ATOMS: atom_id res chain seq x y z
N MET A 1 18.44 22.18 -74.59
CA MET A 1 17.37 22.98 -73.94
C MET A 1 18.04 23.78 -72.80
N LYS A 2 18.33 25.07 -73.01
CA LYS A 2 17.64 26.28 -72.47
C LYS A 2 17.88 26.51 -70.95
N LYS A 3 18.90 27.32 -70.59
CA LYS A 3 18.87 28.67 -69.93
C LYS A 3 18.54 28.61 -68.42
N ARG A 4 19.46 28.93 -67.49
CA ARG A 4 20.00 30.22 -66.98
C ARG A 4 19.37 30.63 -65.61
N GLU A 5 20.26 30.73 -64.63
CA GLU A 5 20.42 31.81 -63.62
C GLU A 5 19.38 32.05 -62.51
N THR A 6 19.89 31.94 -61.26
CA THR A 6 19.80 32.86 -60.10
C THR A 6 18.43 33.20 -59.48
N ILE A 7 18.42 33.51 -58.16
CA ILE A 7 17.37 34.13 -57.30
C ILE A 7 16.77 33.11 -56.31
N VAL A 8 16.71 33.28 -54.98
CA VAL A 8 17.00 34.38 -54.06
C VAL A 8 17.04 33.81 -52.63
N ALA A 9 17.94 34.31 -51.80
CA ALA A 9 17.83 34.20 -50.34
C ALA A 9 16.82 35.26 -49.86
N ILE A 10 15.69 34.84 -49.28
CA ILE A 10 14.80 35.72 -48.50
C ILE A 10 14.59 35.11 -47.12
N MET A 11 15.16 35.84 -46.18
CA MET A 11 14.93 35.88 -44.75
C MET A 11 13.45 36.20 -44.46
N LEU A 12 12.78 35.40 -43.62
CA LEU A 12 11.62 35.89 -42.86
C LEU A 12 11.53 35.18 -41.51
N CYS A 13 11.80 35.95 -40.46
CA CYS A 13 11.59 35.61 -39.06
C CYS A 13 10.10 35.31 -38.80
N ILE A 14 9.79 34.16 -38.21
CA ILE A 14 8.64 34.03 -37.31
C ILE A 14 9.12 33.26 -36.08
N ALA A 15 9.39 34.01 -35.02
CA ALA A 15 9.35 33.48 -33.66
C ALA A 15 7.88 33.32 -33.27
N MET A 16 7.46 32.11 -32.93
CA MET A 16 6.31 31.88 -32.05
C MET A 16 6.69 30.80 -31.05
N LEU A 17 6.83 31.26 -29.80
CA LEU A 17 6.88 30.48 -28.57
C LEU A 17 5.51 29.87 -28.27
N PHE A 18 5.55 28.80 -27.45
CA PHE A 18 4.45 28.04 -26.83
C PHE A 18 3.71 27.11 -27.79
N THR A 19 3.81 25.81 -27.62
CA THR A 19 2.98 25.12 -26.62
C THR A 19 3.64 23.82 -26.18
N ALA A 20 3.76 23.69 -24.86
CA ALA A 20 4.04 22.44 -24.18
C ALA A 20 3.03 21.37 -24.59
N CYS A 21 3.51 20.23 -25.07
CA CYS A 21 2.79 18.98 -24.90
C CYS A 21 3.63 18.17 -23.92
N GLY A 22 3.38 18.43 -22.63
CA GLY A 22 3.64 17.44 -21.61
C GLY A 22 2.76 16.25 -21.97
N THR A 23 3.38 15.21 -22.52
CA THR A 23 2.81 13.88 -22.39
C THR A 23 3.07 13.50 -20.95
N ASP A 24 2.16 13.90 -20.06
CA ASP A 24 1.96 13.20 -18.81
C ASP A 24 1.49 11.79 -19.20
N ASP A 25 2.46 10.91 -19.42
CA ASP A 25 2.25 9.48 -19.24
C ASP A 25 1.90 9.30 -17.77
N LYS A 26 0.61 9.45 -17.44
CA LYS A 26 0.02 8.84 -16.25
C LYS A 26 0.13 7.34 -16.42
N LYS A 27 1.32 6.83 -16.19
CA LYS A 27 1.52 5.49 -15.69
C LYS A 27 0.74 5.50 -14.38
N ASP A 28 -0.35 4.73 -14.30
CA ASP A 28 -0.99 4.39 -13.02
C ASP A 28 0.07 3.66 -12.19
N SER A 29 1.00 4.41 -11.58
CA SER A 29 1.80 3.90 -10.49
C SER A 29 0.81 3.74 -9.36
N VAL A 30 0.47 2.50 -9.07
CA VAL A 30 -0.24 2.21 -7.83
C VAL A 30 0.67 2.70 -6.72
N ASP A 31 0.26 3.77 -6.04
CA ASP A 31 1.04 4.35 -4.96
C ASP A 31 1.27 3.29 -3.87
N ALA A 32 2.45 3.32 -3.27
CA ALA A 32 2.79 2.42 -2.18
C ALA A 32 1.82 2.62 -1.01
N ILE A 33 1.36 1.53 -0.43
CA ILE A 33 0.47 1.52 0.72
C ILE A 33 1.21 2.13 1.92
N SER A 34 0.59 3.09 2.59
CA SER A 34 1.11 3.67 3.84
C SER A 34 0.79 2.78 5.05
N GLU A 35 1.48 3.01 6.17
CA GLU A 35 1.18 2.31 7.44
C GLU A 35 -0.28 2.50 7.88
N GLU A 36 -0.82 3.72 7.75
CA GLU A 36 -2.23 4.01 8.06
C GLU A 36 -3.19 3.24 7.14
N GLN A 37 -2.88 3.16 5.83
CA GLN A 37 -3.69 2.42 4.88
C GLN A 37 -3.65 0.91 5.17
N ALA A 38 -2.47 0.36 5.49
CA ALA A 38 -2.32 -1.03 5.87
C ALA A 38 -3.08 -1.35 7.16
N TYR A 39 -2.97 -0.49 8.18
CA TYR A 39 -3.72 -0.64 9.43
C TYR A 39 -5.22 -0.71 9.17
N ASN A 40 -5.78 0.29 8.48
CA ASN A 40 -7.23 0.33 8.20
C ASN A 40 -7.68 -0.87 7.34
N ALA A 41 -6.90 -1.26 6.33
CA ALA A 41 -7.20 -2.41 5.48
C ALA A 41 -7.20 -3.74 6.26
N VAL A 42 -6.28 -3.91 7.21
CA VAL A 42 -6.24 -5.10 8.10
C VAL A 42 -7.45 -5.13 9.03
N ILE A 43 -7.88 -3.99 9.58
CA ILE A 43 -9.12 -3.92 10.38
C ILE A 43 -10.33 -4.31 9.51
N ASN A 44 -10.42 -3.77 8.30
CA ASN A 44 -11.51 -4.08 7.37
C ASN A 44 -11.51 -5.57 6.96
N TYR A 45 -10.34 -6.14 6.72
CA TYR A 45 -10.18 -7.57 6.45
C TYR A 45 -10.76 -8.43 7.58
N ASN A 46 -10.36 -8.14 8.82
CA ASN A 46 -10.84 -8.87 10.00
C ASN A 46 -12.36 -8.76 10.21
N LYS A 47 -12.92 -7.56 9.98
CA LYS A 47 -14.38 -7.35 9.99
C LYS A 47 -15.06 -8.18 8.91
N ALA A 48 -14.52 -8.20 7.69
CA ALA A 48 -15.10 -8.92 6.56
C ALA A 48 -15.13 -10.45 6.75
N ILE A 49 -14.11 -11.02 7.38
CA ILE A 49 -14.07 -12.46 7.68
C ILE A 49 -14.77 -12.84 8.99
N GLY A 50 -15.18 -11.85 9.79
CA GLY A 50 -15.82 -12.07 11.08
C GLY A 50 -14.89 -12.70 12.13
N SER A 51 -13.61 -12.34 12.15
CA SER A 51 -12.63 -12.90 13.09
C SER A 51 -12.89 -12.48 14.55
N GLY A 52 -13.59 -11.35 14.73
CA GLY A 52 -13.76 -10.70 16.04
C GLY A 52 -12.50 -9.97 16.52
N ILE A 53 -11.50 -9.78 15.65
CA ILE A 53 -10.27 -9.03 15.91
C ILE A 53 -10.40 -7.68 15.18
N ASP A 54 -11.11 -6.73 15.77
CA ASP A 54 -11.37 -5.42 15.18
C ASP A 54 -10.81 -4.28 16.04
N ASP A 55 -11.25 -3.04 15.77
CA ASP A 55 -10.81 -1.84 16.47
C ASP A 55 -11.52 -1.62 17.82
N GLU A 56 -12.44 -2.50 18.22
CA GLU A 56 -13.11 -2.48 19.53
C GLU A 56 -12.25 -3.18 20.60
N ILE A 57 -11.10 -2.58 20.94
CA ILE A 57 -10.17 -3.14 21.91
C ILE A 57 -10.71 -3.14 23.36
N ASN A 58 -10.39 -4.19 24.11
CA ASN A 58 -10.64 -4.19 25.55
C ASN A 58 -9.69 -3.21 26.26
N THR A 59 -10.28 -2.15 26.85
CA THR A 59 -9.55 -1.12 27.61
C THR A 59 -9.47 -1.41 29.11
N GLU A 60 -10.15 -2.45 29.59
CA GLU A 60 -10.18 -2.85 31.00
C GLU A 60 -9.42 -4.17 31.24
N GLY A 61 -8.53 -4.19 32.23
CA GLY A 61 -7.75 -5.38 32.59
C GLY A 61 -6.43 -5.49 31.82
N TYR A 62 -6.14 -6.66 31.24
CA TYR A 62 -4.92 -6.87 30.47
C TYR A 62 -5.01 -6.17 29.11
N THR A 63 -4.00 -5.38 28.77
CA THR A 63 -4.01 -4.50 27.60
C THR A 63 -4.11 -5.28 26.29
N GLU A 64 -5.19 -5.02 25.57
CA GLU A 64 -5.33 -5.32 24.14
C GLU A 64 -4.94 -4.07 23.35
N TYR A 65 -4.17 -4.24 22.27
CA TYR A 65 -3.79 -3.10 21.43
C TYR A 65 -3.40 -3.52 20.02
N TRP A 66 -3.42 -2.52 19.15
CA TRP A 66 -2.83 -2.57 17.82
C TRP A 66 -1.57 -1.70 17.74
N ASP A 67 -0.64 -2.11 16.89
CA ASP A 67 0.54 -1.32 16.54
C ASP A 67 0.84 -1.48 15.04
N VAL A 68 1.50 -0.50 14.44
CA VAL A 68 1.90 -0.55 13.03
C VAL A 68 3.29 0.05 12.85
N SER A 69 4.12 -0.64 12.09
CA SER A 69 5.48 -0.17 11.77
C SER A 69 6.00 -0.81 10.49
N THR A 70 6.97 -0.18 9.85
CA THR A 70 7.72 -0.77 8.73
C THR A 70 8.98 -1.47 9.24
N ASN A 71 9.18 -2.73 8.88
CA ASN A 71 10.35 -3.52 9.28
C ASN A 71 11.59 -3.24 8.41
N GLU A 72 12.71 -3.88 8.73
CA GLU A 72 13.98 -3.71 8.01
C GLU A 72 13.93 -4.16 6.53
N ASP A 73 13.01 -5.07 6.19
CA ASP A 73 12.77 -5.55 4.83
C ASP A 73 11.82 -4.65 4.03
N GLY A 74 11.33 -3.57 4.64
CA GLY A 74 10.39 -2.63 4.02
C GLY A 74 8.94 -3.15 3.96
N LYS A 75 8.61 -4.23 4.67
CA LYS A 75 7.23 -4.68 4.86
C LYS A 75 6.58 -3.86 5.97
N ILE A 76 5.32 -3.49 5.77
CA ILE A 76 4.51 -2.93 6.85
C ILE A 76 4.00 -4.09 7.70
N VAL A 77 4.21 -4.01 9.00
CA VAL A 77 3.76 -5.00 9.99
C VAL A 77 2.66 -4.36 10.82
N VAL A 78 1.44 -4.85 10.63
CA VAL A 78 0.32 -4.53 11.53
C VAL A 78 0.26 -5.62 12.59
N LEU A 79 0.39 -5.24 13.86
CA LEU A 79 0.36 -6.13 15.01
C LEU A 79 -0.96 -5.96 15.76
N TYR A 80 -1.65 -7.06 16.01
CA TYR A 80 -2.65 -7.17 17.05
C TYR A 80 -2.08 -7.95 18.23
N ARG A 81 -2.20 -7.40 19.45
CA ARG A 81 -1.91 -8.13 20.68
C ARG A 81 -3.19 -8.29 21.49
N SER A 82 -3.58 -9.54 21.73
CA SER A 82 -4.75 -9.87 22.54
C SER A 82 -4.50 -9.65 24.04
N TYR A 83 -5.58 -9.65 24.82
CA TYR A 83 -5.50 -9.60 26.29
C TYR A 83 -4.80 -10.82 26.90
N THR A 84 -4.72 -11.96 26.21
CA THR A 84 -3.97 -13.16 26.62
C THR A 84 -2.51 -13.14 26.19
N ALA A 85 -2.04 -12.03 25.62
CA ALA A 85 -0.70 -11.85 25.06
C ALA A 85 -0.41 -12.62 23.76
N ALA A 86 -1.41 -13.26 23.15
CA ALA A 86 -1.27 -13.76 21.78
C ALA A 86 -1.03 -12.58 20.83
N GLN A 87 -0.16 -12.78 19.86
CA GLN A 87 0.24 -11.77 18.88
C GLN A 87 -0.07 -12.29 17.49
N ILE A 88 -0.86 -11.53 16.74
CA ILE A 88 -1.13 -11.76 15.33
C ILE A 88 -0.45 -10.66 14.54
N ARG A 89 0.41 -11.00 13.58
CA ARG A 89 1.07 -10.01 12.72
C ARG A 89 0.67 -10.22 11.27
N TYR A 90 0.32 -9.13 10.63
CA TYR A 90 0.02 -9.03 9.21
C TYR A 90 1.19 -8.35 8.52
N TYR A 91 1.94 -9.11 7.73
CA TYR A 91 3.10 -8.63 6.99
C TYR A 91 2.70 -8.23 5.59
N VAL A 92 2.62 -6.93 5.33
CA VAL A 92 2.12 -6.33 4.10
C VAL A 92 3.28 -5.86 3.23
N ASP A 93 3.33 -6.31 1.99
CA ASP A 93 4.18 -5.71 0.97
C ASP A 93 3.54 -4.39 0.48
N PRO A 94 4.16 -3.22 0.68
CA PRO A 94 3.52 -1.94 0.39
C PRO A 94 3.33 -1.69 -1.12
N VAL A 95 4.06 -2.39 -1.99
CA VAL A 95 3.99 -2.19 -3.44
C VAL A 95 2.89 -3.03 -4.05
N SER A 96 2.85 -4.33 -3.75
CA SER A 96 1.85 -5.28 -4.28
C SER A 96 0.56 -5.31 -3.45
N GLY A 97 0.64 -5.04 -2.15
CA GLY A 97 -0.46 -5.21 -1.21
C GLY A 97 -0.63 -6.66 -0.76
N ASP A 98 0.23 -7.58 -1.18
CA ASP A 98 0.17 -8.96 -0.71
C ASP A 98 0.53 -9.01 0.78
N ALA A 99 -0.29 -9.74 1.54
CA ALA A 99 -0.14 -9.91 2.96
C ALA A 99 -0.15 -11.39 3.35
N TYR A 100 0.66 -11.74 4.34
CA TYR A 100 0.61 -13.03 5.04
C TYR A 100 0.50 -12.81 6.55
N VAL A 101 -0.07 -13.79 7.23
CA VAL A 101 -0.35 -13.72 8.67
C VAL A 101 0.54 -14.68 9.44
N THR A 102 1.02 -14.22 10.59
CA THR A 102 1.75 -15.04 11.55
C THR A 102 1.13 -14.94 12.93
N GLU A 103 1.42 -15.93 13.76
CA GLU A 103 1.01 -15.99 15.15
C GLU A 103 2.19 -16.28 16.08
N LEU A 104 2.16 -15.67 17.25
CA LEU A 104 2.96 -16.06 18.41
C LEU A 104 2.06 -16.08 19.66
N VAL A 105 2.01 -17.21 20.35
CA VAL A 105 1.32 -17.36 21.64
C VAL A 105 2.35 -17.66 22.73
N PRO A 106 2.77 -16.66 23.53
CA PRO A 106 3.80 -16.84 24.55
C PRO A 106 3.51 -18.00 25.50
N GLY A 107 4.43 -18.95 25.61
CA GLY A 107 4.31 -20.13 26.46
C GLY A 107 3.54 -21.30 25.84
N ILE A 108 3.04 -21.16 24.62
CA ILE A 108 2.41 -22.24 23.83
C ILE A 108 3.19 -22.48 22.53
N ILE A 109 3.54 -21.41 21.82
CA ILE A 109 4.35 -21.43 20.60
C ILE A 109 5.69 -20.76 20.93
N ASP A 110 6.79 -21.45 20.66
CA ASP A 110 8.14 -21.01 21.07
C ASP A 110 8.64 -19.83 20.22
N GLU A 111 8.22 -19.75 18.96
CA GLU A 111 8.64 -18.74 17.99
C GLU A 111 7.46 -18.35 17.11
N GLU A 112 7.53 -17.19 16.46
CA GLU A 112 6.51 -16.74 15.52
C GLU A 112 6.41 -17.68 14.32
N GLN A 113 5.19 -18.05 13.92
CA GLN A 113 4.95 -18.99 12.83
C GLN A 113 3.89 -18.46 11.86
N GLU A 114 4.08 -18.69 10.56
CA GLU A 114 3.06 -18.42 9.56
C GLU A 114 1.83 -19.30 9.79
N THR A 115 0.63 -18.70 9.67
CA THR A 115 -0.64 -19.42 9.81
C THR A 115 -1.07 -20.11 8.51
N GLY A 116 -0.42 -19.75 7.39
CA GLY A 116 -0.83 -20.12 6.03
C GLY A 116 -1.93 -19.23 5.45
N GLU A 117 -2.39 -18.23 6.21
CA GLU A 117 -3.37 -17.24 5.75
C GLU A 117 -2.70 -16.13 4.95
N THR A 118 -3.29 -15.81 3.80
CA THR A 118 -2.84 -14.76 2.89
C THR A 118 -4.02 -14.02 2.28
N PHE A 119 -3.86 -12.72 2.03
CA PHE A 119 -4.84 -11.89 1.35
C PHE A 119 -4.16 -10.68 0.71
N ASN A 120 -4.87 -9.90 -0.12
CA ASN A 120 -4.34 -8.65 -0.64
C ASN A 120 -5.03 -7.48 0.07
N VAL A 121 -4.28 -6.61 0.74
CA VAL A 121 -4.83 -5.48 1.50
C VAL A 121 -5.52 -4.44 0.62
N ARG A 122 -5.22 -4.39 -0.69
CA ARG A 122 -5.86 -3.44 -1.61
C ARG A 122 -7.35 -3.71 -1.79
N ASP A 123 -7.77 -4.96 -1.62
CA ASP A 123 -9.17 -5.35 -1.64
C ASP A 123 -9.97 -4.77 -0.45
N TYR A 124 -9.26 -4.17 0.53
CA TYR A 124 -9.83 -3.68 1.79
C TYR A 124 -9.49 -2.19 2.07
N LEU A 125 -8.93 -1.46 1.10
CA LEU A 125 -8.61 -0.03 1.24
C LEU A 125 -9.86 0.85 1.24
N ASP A 126 -10.83 0.51 0.39
CA ASP A 126 -12.12 1.19 0.30
C ASP A 126 -13.09 0.51 1.28
N GLY A 127 -12.92 0.80 2.57
CA GLY A 127 -13.85 0.35 3.61
C GLY A 127 -15.23 1.00 3.44
N ASP A 128 -16.03 0.52 2.49
CA ASP A 128 -17.46 0.82 2.44
C ASP A 128 -18.12 -0.07 3.51
N ASN A 129 -18.21 0.49 4.72
CA ASN A 129 -19.02 -0.05 5.80
C ASN A 129 -20.46 -0.24 5.30
N SER A 130 -20.86 -1.50 5.02
CA SER A 130 -22.25 -1.88 4.81
C SER A 130 -22.67 -3.01 5.74
#